data_AF-A0A2S2NXM0-F1
#
_entry.id   AF-A0A2S2NXM0-F1
#
_cell.length_a   1.000
_cell.length_b   1.000
_cell.length_c   1.000
_cell.angle_alpha   90.00
_cell.angle_beta   90.00
_cell.angle_gamma   90.00
#
_symmetry.space_group_name_H-M   'P 1'
#
loop_
_entity.id
_entity.type
_entity.pdbx_description
1 polymer ?
#
loop_
_entity_poly.entity_id
_entity_poly.type
_entity_poly.pdbx_seq_one_letter_code
_entity_poly.pdbx_strand_id
1 'polypeptide(L)'
;AVELLNWCRGEECNIGNLIADSFVYYNVMKKDMYSDYWTDAPIGIVQAGGIRTTINETDHDGYITLGQLINVMPFQNNLVKITISGSSLLEAFEQSVYDFVENQGGSKLLQVSGVLVEYDLTKSPGNRVSSLLLRCGECNVPKYEPLQLTANYTIVTNSYLAEGGDNFKSLTKGLKKNKVLDVDDFNATATYMKSISPITTGVEGRIVFTSNNNGKSAGSNINTQNYQFIIITFITTVLFFNI
;
A
#
# COMPACT_ATOMS: atom_id res chain seq x y z
N ALA A 1 19.45 -1.07 -6.76
CA ALA A 1 18.09 -1.12 -6.16
C ALA A 1 18.18 -0.52 -4.77
N VAL A 2 17.06 -0.21 -4.13
CA VAL A 2 17.03 0.19 -2.71
C VAL A 2 16.90 -1.03 -1.80
N GLU A 3 17.35 -0.93 -0.55
CA GLU A 3 17.10 -1.93 0.49
C GLU A 3 15.60 -2.04 0.79
N LEU A 4 15.06 -3.24 0.92
CA LEU A 4 13.63 -3.48 1.21
C LEU A 4 13.45 -3.84 2.68
N LEU A 5 13.19 -2.83 3.51
CA LEU A 5 13.19 -2.91 4.97
C LEU A 5 11.83 -3.36 5.53
N ASN A 6 11.83 -4.36 6.41
CA ASN A 6 10.63 -4.85 7.10
C ASN A 6 10.39 -4.13 8.44
N TRP A 7 10.13 -2.82 8.41
CA TRP A 7 9.62 -2.06 9.57
C TRP A 7 8.08 -2.05 9.65
N CYS A 8 7.45 -2.94 8.88
CA CYS A 8 6.03 -2.93 8.56
C CYS A 8 5.08 -3.03 9.74
N ARG A 9 5.57 -3.46 10.92
CA ARG A 9 4.78 -3.54 12.14
C ARG A 9 4.63 -2.20 12.84
N GLY A 10 5.63 -1.32 12.72
CA GLY A 10 5.67 -0.03 13.40
C GLY A 10 5.17 1.13 12.54
N GLU A 11 5.33 1.04 11.23
CA GLU A 11 5.07 2.16 10.32
C GLU A 11 4.87 1.68 8.87
N GLU A 12 4.69 2.63 7.94
CA GLU A 12 4.80 2.36 6.51
C GLU A 12 6.20 1.82 6.18
N CYS A 13 6.25 0.69 5.47
CA CYS A 13 7.51 0.10 5.05
C CYS A 13 7.54 -0.06 3.52
N ASN A 14 8.70 0.14 2.91
CA ASN A 14 8.82 0.08 1.47
C ASN A 14 8.62 -1.33 0.89
N ILE A 15 9.00 -2.39 1.62
CA ILE A 15 8.68 -3.77 1.20
C ILE A 15 7.17 -4.04 1.22
N GLY A 16 6.45 -3.45 2.18
CA GLY A 16 4.99 -3.52 2.27
C GLY A 16 4.32 -2.78 1.13
N ASN A 17 4.83 -1.58 0.79
CA ASN A 17 4.40 -0.84 -0.40
C ASN A 17 4.59 -1.67 -1.67
N LEU A 18 5.77 -2.27 -1.84
CA LEU A 18 6.08 -3.10 -3.00
C LEU A 18 5.14 -4.31 -3.13
N ILE A 19 4.87 -5.01 -2.03
CA ILE A 19 3.95 -6.16 -2.02
C ILE A 19 2.52 -5.71 -2.31
N ALA A 20 2.04 -4.66 -1.65
CA ALA A 20 0.69 -4.18 -1.89
C ALA A 20 0.50 -3.64 -3.33
N ASP A 21 1.52 -3.02 -3.91
CA ASP A 21 1.52 -2.58 -5.31
C ASP A 21 1.51 -3.79 -6.26
N SER A 22 2.23 -4.86 -5.93
CA SER A 22 2.24 -6.08 -6.75
C SER A 22 0.85 -6.71 -6.86
N PHE A 23 0.06 -6.66 -5.79
CA PHE A 23 -1.30 -7.19 -5.76
C PHE A 23 -2.20 -6.44 -6.73
N VAL A 24 -2.16 -5.11 -6.69
CA VAL A 24 -2.92 -4.26 -7.63
C VAL A 24 -2.43 -4.46 -9.05
N TYR A 25 -1.11 -4.45 -9.27
CA TYR A 25 -0.50 -4.66 -10.58
C TYR A 25 -0.95 -5.97 -11.21
N TYR A 26 -0.92 -7.08 -10.46
CA TYR A 26 -1.34 -8.37 -10.97
C TYR A 26 -2.82 -8.37 -11.37
N ASN A 27 -3.70 -7.75 -10.57
CA ASN A 27 -5.11 -7.60 -10.94
C ASN A 27 -5.29 -6.80 -12.24
N VAL A 28 -4.58 -5.69 -12.40
CA VAL A 28 -4.61 -4.87 -13.62
C VAL A 28 -4.17 -5.68 -14.84
N MET A 29 -3.09 -6.46 -14.70
CA MET A 29 -2.55 -7.28 -15.79
C MET A 29 -3.45 -8.46 -16.18
N LYS A 30 -4.30 -8.95 -15.27
CA LYS A 30 -5.27 -10.03 -15.50
C LYS A 30 -6.60 -9.57 -16.10
N LYS A 31 -6.75 -8.28 -16.37
CA LYS A 31 -8.00 -7.74 -16.89
C LYS A 31 -8.27 -8.26 -18.31
N ASP A 32 -9.28 -9.13 -18.44
CA ASP A 32 -9.66 -9.79 -19.70
C ASP A 32 -10.43 -8.89 -20.68
N MET A 33 -10.96 -7.74 -20.25
CA MET A 33 -11.75 -6.83 -21.10
C MET A 33 -11.37 -5.37 -20.91
N TYR A 34 -11.24 -4.64 -22.02
CA TYR A 34 -11.26 -3.17 -22.03
C TYR A 34 -12.62 -2.69 -21.51
N SER A 35 -12.64 -2.09 -20.32
CA SER A 35 -13.81 -1.38 -19.78
C SER A 35 -13.49 0.12 -19.68
N ASP A 36 -14.51 0.95 -19.44
CA ASP A 36 -14.39 2.41 -19.28
C ASP A 36 -13.58 2.86 -18.04
N TYR A 37 -12.91 1.94 -17.37
CA TYR A 37 -12.14 2.18 -16.16
C TYR A 37 -10.80 1.47 -16.21
N TRP A 38 -9.79 1.94 -15.49
CA TRP A 38 -8.45 1.34 -15.57
C TRP A 38 -8.33 0.03 -14.78
N THR A 39 -9.06 -0.13 -13.67
CA THR A 39 -9.08 -1.37 -12.88
C THR A 39 -10.37 -1.51 -12.07
N ASP A 40 -10.80 -2.74 -11.81
CA ASP A 40 -11.91 -3.01 -10.90
C ASP A 40 -11.47 -3.12 -9.43
N ALA A 41 -10.17 -3.32 -9.16
CA ALA A 41 -9.62 -3.42 -7.81
C ALA A 41 -8.37 -2.53 -7.68
N PRO A 42 -8.53 -1.24 -7.35
CA PRO A 42 -7.44 -0.26 -7.30
C PRO A 42 -6.66 -0.25 -5.98
N ILE A 43 -7.12 -1.03 -4.99
CA ILE A 43 -6.64 -1.06 -3.61
C ILE A 43 -6.00 -2.42 -3.34
N GLY A 44 -4.78 -2.41 -2.80
CA GLY A 44 -4.07 -3.61 -2.34
C GLY A 44 -3.81 -3.50 -0.84
N ILE A 45 -4.02 -4.57 -0.09
CA ILE A 45 -3.67 -4.63 1.34
C ILE A 45 -2.98 -5.94 1.72
N VAL A 46 -2.01 -5.84 2.62
CA VAL A 46 -1.33 -6.98 3.26
C VAL A 46 -1.02 -6.64 4.71
N GLN A 47 -1.23 -7.57 5.63
CA GLN A 47 -0.92 -7.37 7.03
C GLN A 47 0.57 -7.54 7.30
N ALA A 48 1.15 -6.68 8.14
CA ALA A 48 2.57 -6.68 8.50
C ALA A 48 3.07 -8.03 9.04
N GLY A 49 2.20 -8.77 9.74
CA GLY A 49 2.49 -10.11 10.24
C GLY A 49 2.80 -11.14 9.16
N GLY A 50 2.30 -10.91 7.94
CA GLY A 50 2.56 -11.72 6.75
C GLY A 50 3.95 -11.49 6.15
N ILE A 51 4.60 -10.35 6.45
CA ILE A 51 5.92 -9.96 5.94
C ILE A 51 6.98 -10.30 6.99
N ARG A 52 7.89 -11.21 6.65
CA ARG A 52 8.71 -11.92 7.66
C ARG A 52 10.15 -11.47 7.76
N THR A 53 10.73 -10.89 6.71
CA THR A 53 12.12 -10.43 6.72
C THR A 53 12.35 -9.29 5.73
N THR A 54 13.46 -8.57 5.93
CA THR A 54 14.05 -7.60 4.99
C THR A 54 14.72 -8.34 3.82
N ILE A 55 14.85 -7.67 2.68
CA ILE A 55 15.78 -8.06 1.61
C ILE A 55 16.89 -7.02 1.56
N ASN A 56 18.11 -7.43 1.87
CA ASN A 56 19.28 -6.57 1.81
C ASN A 56 19.75 -6.43 0.35
N GLU A 57 20.02 -5.20 -0.09
CA GLU A 57 20.43 -4.87 -1.45
C GLU A 57 21.89 -5.23 -1.75
N THR A 58 22.70 -5.54 -0.73
CA THR A 58 24.07 -6.02 -0.89
C THR A 58 24.17 -7.54 -0.91
N ASP A 59 23.11 -8.26 -0.50
CA ASP A 59 23.03 -9.70 -0.66
C ASP A 59 22.96 -10.07 -2.15
N HIS A 60 23.68 -11.12 -2.54
CA HIS A 60 23.69 -11.65 -3.91
C HIS A 60 23.96 -10.57 -4.99
N ASP A 61 24.86 -9.62 -4.73
CA ASP A 61 25.18 -8.52 -5.66
C ASP A 61 23.95 -7.68 -6.07
N GLY A 62 22.95 -7.58 -5.18
CA GLY A 62 21.71 -6.86 -5.40
C GLY A 62 20.68 -7.61 -6.27
N TYR A 63 20.96 -8.87 -6.65
CA TYR A 63 19.97 -9.75 -7.25
C TYR A 63 19.04 -10.31 -6.18
N ILE A 64 17.74 -10.22 -6.43
CA ILE A 64 16.74 -10.80 -5.55
C ILE A 64 16.35 -12.17 -6.07
N THR A 65 16.61 -13.20 -5.26
CA THR A 65 16.26 -14.58 -5.57
C THR A 65 14.83 -14.91 -5.16
N LEU A 66 14.23 -15.92 -5.79
CA LEU A 66 12.91 -16.43 -5.37
C LEU A 66 12.95 -16.96 -3.92
N GLY A 67 14.07 -17.54 -3.50
CA GLY A 67 14.26 -18.01 -2.12
C GLY A 67 14.19 -16.87 -1.10
N GLN A 68 14.81 -15.73 -1.39
CA GLN A 68 14.67 -14.52 -0.54
C GLN A 68 13.21 -14.06 -0.48
N LEU A 69 12.49 -14.04 -1.60
CA LEU A 69 11.08 -13.64 -1.60
C LEU A 69 10.18 -14.62 -0.83
N ILE A 70 10.42 -15.93 -0.93
CA ILE A 70 9.72 -16.94 -0.11
C ILE A 70 10.00 -16.71 1.37
N ASN A 71 11.22 -16.34 1.76
CA ASN A 71 11.51 -15.99 3.14
C ASN A 71 10.73 -14.75 3.61
N VAL A 72 10.44 -13.79 2.73
CA VAL A 72 9.59 -12.63 3.03
C VAL A 72 8.13 -13.02 3.20
N MET A 73 7.59 -13.85 2.31
CA MET A 73 6.16 -14.25 2.24
C MET A 73 6.00 -15.78 2.23
N PRO A 74 6.25 -16.49 3.35
CA PRO A 74 6.42 -17.95 3.34
C PRO A 74 5.13 -18.77 3.36
N PHE A 75 3.96 -18.10 3.38
CA PHE A 75 2.69 -18.76 3.66
C PHE A 75 1.96 -19.29 2.41
N GLN A 76 2.48 -19.01 1.21
CA GLN A 76 1.92 -19.49 -0.07
C GLN A 76 0.40 -19.24 -0.17
N ASN A 77 -0.05 -18.04 0.20
CA ASN A 77 -1.47 -17.74 0.11
C ASN A 77 -1.85 -17.49 -1.34
N ASN A 78 -3.10 -17.80 -1.68
CA ASN A 78 -3.65 -17.35 -2.95
C ASN A 78 -3.85 -15.84 -2.94
N LEU A 79 -3.56 -15.19 -4.06
CA LEU A 79 -3.97 -13.81 -4.28
C LEU A 79 -5.46 -13.80 -4.64
N VAL A 80 -6.23 -12.98 -3.93
CA VAL A 80 -7.68 -12.87 -4.12
C VAL A 80 -8.08 -11.41 -4.24
N LYS A 81 -9.23 -11.17 -4.86
CA LYS A 81 -9.93 -9.89 -4.73
C LYS A 81 -11.31 -10.09 -4.12
N ILE A 82 -11.64 -9.23 -3.16
CA ILE A 82 -12.91 -9.24 -2.45
C ILE A 82 -13.62 -7.91 -2.59
N THR A 83 -14.95 -7.94 -2.61
CA THR A 83 -15.79 -6.74 -2.63
C THR A 83 -16.55 -6.61 -1.31
N ILE A 84 -16.32 -5.51 -0.59
CA ILE A 84 -16.89 -5.21 0.73
C ILE A 84 -17.48 -3.79 0.75
N SER A 85 -18.30 -3.47 1.75
CA SER A 85 -18.79 -2.10 1.92
C SER A 85 -17.70 -1.18 2.48
N GLY A 86 -17.86 0.12 2.27
CA GLY A 86 -16.98 1.12 2.88
C GLY A 86 -16.95 1.04 4.41
N SER A 87 -18.09 0.73 5.05
CA SER A 87 -18.13 0.48 6.49
C SER A 87 -17.28 -0.71 6.94
N SER A 88 -17.30 -1.82 6.20
CA SER A 88 -16.44 -2.98 6.47
C SER A 88 -14.97 -2.65 6.22
N LEU A 89 -14.66 -1.87 5.18
CA LEU A 89 -13.28 -1.44 4.91
C LEU A 89 -12.75 -0.53 6.02
N LEU A 90 -13.55 0.43 6.50
CA LEU A 90 -13.19 1.25 7.67
C LEU A 90 -12.97 0.39 8.92
N GLU A 91 -13.87 -0.57 9.18
CA GLU A 91 -13.73 -1.51 10.30
C GLU A 91 -12.44 -2.33 10.19
N ALA A 92 -12.01 -2.70 8.98
CA ALA A 92 -10.72 -3.36 8.76
C ALA A 92 -9.53 -2.44 9.09
N PHE A 93 -9.56 -1.17 8.67
CA PHE A 93 -8.53 -0.20 9.03
C PHE A 93 -8.51 0.12 10.53
N GLU A 94 -9.64 0.06 11.22
CA GLU A 94 -9.67 0.13 12.69
C GLU A 94 -9.08 -1.13 13.34
N GLN A 95 -9.40 -2.32 12.81
CA GLN A 95 -8.84 -3.60 13.28
C GLN A 95 -7.32 -3.69 13.09
N SER A 96 -6.81 -3.10 12.01
CA SER A 96 -5.38 -2.96 11.69
C SER A 96 -4.57 -2.34 12.83
N VAL A 97 -5.16 -1.36 13.53
CA VAL A 97 -4.50 -0.62 14.62
C VAL A 97 -5.17 -0.81 15.98
N TYR A 98 -6.06 -1.80 16.13
CA TYR A 98 -6.81 -1.99 17.38
C TYR A 98 -5.88 -2.31 18.57
N ASP A 99 -4.95 -3.25 18.37
CA ASP A 99 -3.95 -3.64 19.37
C ASP A 99 -2.59 -2.94 19.16
N PHE A 100 -2.53 -1.91 18.29
CA PHE A 100 -1.28 -1.21 17.99
C PHE A 100 -0.83 -0.39 19.19
N VAL A 101 0.46 -0.50 19.52
CA VAL A 101 1.11 0.25 20.60
C VAL A 101 2.23 1.10 20.01
N GLU A 102 2.24 2.39 20.32
CA GLU A 102 3.27 3.34 19.89
C GLU A 102 4.68 2.81 20.26
N ASN A 103 5.64 2.90 19.34
CA ASN A 103 7.00 2.37 19.44
C ASN A 103 7.16 0.84 19.53
N GLN A 104 6.07 0.06 19.62
CA GLN A 104 6.12 -1.41 19.56
C GLN A 104 5.52 -1.95 18.26
N GLY A 105 4.56 -1.22 17.69
CA GLY A 105 3.86 -1.60 16.48
C GLY A 105 2.70 -2.56 16.72
N GLY A 106 2.25 -3.20 15.65
CA GLY A 106 1.24 -4.24 15.67
C GLY A 106 1.34 -5.15 14.45
N SER A 107 1.24 -6.47 14.67
CA SER A 107 1.25 -7.47 13.58
C SER A 107 0.14 -7.28 12.55
N LYS A 108 -0.96 -6.65 12.96
CA LYS A 108 -2.15 -6.45 12.14
C LYS A 108 -2.06 -5.22 11.25
N LEU A 109 -1.05 -4.36 11.41
CA LEU A 109 -0.93 -3.14 10.64
C LEU A 109 -0.95 -3.47 9.14
N LEU A 110 -1.92 -2.90 8.42
CA LEU A 110 -2.07 -3.07 6.99
C LEU A 110 -1.08 -2.17 6.25
N GLN A 111 -0.20 -2.79 5.45
CA GLN A 111 0.56 -2.13 4.39
C GLN A 111 -0.31 -2.06 3.14
N VAL A 112 -0.20 -0.97 2.37
CA VAL A 112 -1.27 -0.58 1.43
C VAL A 112 -0.76 -0.10 0.07
N SER A 113 -1.61 -0.29 -0.94
CA SER A 113 -1.54 0.35 -2.26
C SER A 113 -2.89 0.99 -2.58
N GLY A 114 -2.88 2.18 -3.16
CA GLY A 114 -4.12 2.90 -3.50
C GLY A 114 -4.88 3.39 -2.27
N VAL A 115 -4.21 3.53 -1.12
CA VAL A 115 -4.78 4.07 0.12
C VAL A 115 -3.84 5.13 0.69
N LEU A 116 -4.41 6.22 1.20
CA LEU A 116 -3.75 7.13 2.14
C LEU A 116 -4.56 7.07 3.43
N VAL A 117 -3.94 6.63 4.52
CA VAL A 117 -4.60 6.49 5.83
C VAL A 117 -3.84 7.28 6.88
N GLU A 118 -4.59 8.01 7.69
CA GLU A 118 -4.10 8.67 8.88
C GLU A 118 -4.73 8.02 10.12
N TYR A 119 -3.89 7.71 11.10
CA TYR A 119 -4.30 7.18 12.39
C TYR A 119 -3.98 8.18 13.50
N ASP A 120 -4.93 8.42 14.38
CA ASP A 120 -4.77 9.14 15.64
C ASP A 120 -4.73 8.13 16.79
N LEU A 121 -3.52 7.84 17.28
CA LEU A 121 -3.30 6.85 18.35
C LEU A 121 -3.73 7.36 19.73
N THR A 122 -4.06 8.65 19.86
CA THR A 122 -4.57 9.24 21.10
C THR A 122 -6.03 8.84 21.35
N LYS A 123 -6.74 8.39 20.31
CA LYS A 123 -8.11 7.89 20.39
C LYS A 123 -8.16 6.43 20.85
N SER A 124 -9.32 6.05 21.38
CA SER A 124 -9.59 4.68 21.80
C SER A 124 -9.53 3.72 20.60
N PRO A 125 -9.05 2.47 20.79
CA PRO A 125 -9.12 1.43 19.77
C PRO A 125 -10.52 1.33 19.16
N GLY A 126 -10.59 1.21 17.84
CA GLY A 126 -11.86 1.24 17.09
C GLY A 126 -12.33 2.63 16.67
N ASN A 127 -11.63 3.70 17.07
CA ASN A 127 -11.88 5.08 16.62
C ASN A 127 -10.58 5.81 16.24
N ARG A 128 -9.58 5.08 15.76
CA ARG A 128 -8.23 5.61 15.48
C ARG A 128 -8.06 6.11 14.06
N VAL A 129 -8.89 5.72 13.10
CA VAL A 129 -8.80 6.22 11.72
C VAL A 129 -9.33 7.66 11.68
N SER A 130 -8.44 8.63 11.44
CA SER A 130 -8.81 10.06 11.31
C SER A 130 -9.08 10.47 9.87
N SER A 131 -8.42 9.84 8.90
CA SER A 131 -8.61 10.05 7.47
C SER A 131 -8.38 8.76 6.71
N LEU A 132 -9.21 8.50 5.70
CA LEU A 132 -9.06 7.34 4.81
C LEU A 132 -9.45 7.74 3.39
N LEU A 133 -8.44 7.95 2.55
CA LEU A 133 -8.61 8.27 1.13
C LEU A 133 -8.24 7.06 0.28
N LEU A 134 -9.06 6.78 -0.72
CA LEU A 134 -8.97 5.59 -1.57
C LEU A 134 -8.83 5.99 -3.02
N ARG A 135 -7.93 5.33 -3.75
CA ARG A 135 -7.72 5.54 -5.17
C ARG A 135 -8.91 4.99 -5.96
N CYS A 136 -9.53 5.81 -6.81
CA CYS A 136 -10.62 5.37 -7.68
C CYS A 136 -10.11 4.35 -8.71
N GLY A 137 -10.89 3.28 -8.93
CA GLY A 137 -10.68 2.29 -9.98
C GLY A 137 -11.53 2.61 -11.20
N GLU A 138 -12.81 2.93 -10.95
CA GLU A 138 -13.82 3.34 -11.92
C GLU A 138 -13.70 4.81 -12.34
N CYS A 139 -12.53 5.19 -12.85
CA CYS A 139 -12.23 6.54 -13.31
C CYS A 139 -11.18 6.52 -14.45
N ASN A 140 -11.13 7.57 -15.28
CA ASN A 140 -10.15 7.63 -16.38
C ASN A 140 -8.74 7.98 -15.91
N VAL A 141 -8.65 8.84 -14.90
CA VAL A 141 -7.38 9.24 -14.26
C VAL A 141 -7.47 8.90 -12.78
N PRO A 142 -6.62 8.00 -12.26
CA PRO A 142 -6.66 7.63 -10.85
C PRO A 142 -6.43 8.85 -9.95
N LYS A 143 -7.32 9.01 -8.96
CA LYS A 143 -7.25 10.04 -7.93
C LYS A 143 -7.73 9.47 -6.60
N TYR A 144 -7.30 10.10 -5.51
CA TYR A 144 -7.74 9.74 -4.17
C TYR A 144 -9.03 10.45 -3.80
N GLU A 145 -9.99 9.71 -3.25
CA GLU A 145 -11.29 10.20 -2.82
C GLU A 145 -11.60 9.69 -1.39
N PRO A 146 -12.31 10.47 -0.56
CA PRO A 146 -12.71 10.01 0.77
C PRO A 146 -13.59 8.76 0.71
N LEU A 147 -13.34 7.82 1.62
CA LEU A 147 -14.19 6.64 1.83
C LEU A 147 -15.67 7.04 2.00
N GLN A 148 -16.55 6.33 1.31
CA GLN A 148 -18.01 6.41 1.45
C GLN A 148 -18.53 5.12 2.10
N LEU A 149 -19.14 5.22 3.28
CA LEU A 149 -19.52 4.06 4.09
C LEU A 149 -20.45 3.07 3.37
N THR A 150 -21.34 3.57 2.52
CA THR A 150 -22.35 2.77 1.81
C THR A 150 -21.89 2.28 0.43
N ALA A 151 -20.78 2.80 -0.09
CA ALA A 151 -20.22 2.36 -1.36
C ALA A 151 -19.57 0.97 -1.23
N ASN A 152 -19.33 0.32 -2.37
CA ASN A 152 -18.59 -0.93 -2.44
C ASN A 152 -17.17 -0.67 -2.89
N TYR A 153 -16.22 -1.34 -2.25
CA TYR A 153 -14.82 -1.29 -2.61
C TYR A 153 -14.34 -2.71 -2.89
N THR A 154 -13.67 -2.87 -4.03
CA THR A 154 -12.99 -4.10 -4.35
C THR A 154 -11.50 -3.93 -4.03
N ILE A 155 -11.00 -4.81 -3.18
CA ILE A 155 -9.61 -4.81 -2.72
C ILE A 155 -8.94 -6.11 -3.12
N VAL A 156 -7.63 -6.06 -3.37
CA VAL A 156 -6.78 -7.23 -3.62
C VAL A 156 -5.96 -7.52 -2.36
N THR A 157 -5.95 -8.77 -1.92
CA THR A 157 -5.26 -9.21 -0.70
C THR A 157 -4.92 -10.70 -0.78
N ASN A 158 -4.26 -11.23 0.25
CA ASN A 158 -4.01 -12.67 0.37
C ASN A 158 -5.24 -13.41 0.94
N SER A 159 -5.37 -14.71 0.65
CA SER A 159 -6.50 -15.52 1.12
C SER A 159 -6.61 -15.59 2.63
N TYR A 160 -5.49 -15.65 3.36
CA TYR A 160 -5.48 -15.64 4.83
C TYR A 160 -6.27 -14.46 5.42
N LEU A 161 -6.01 -13.25 4.91
CA LEU A 161 -6.68 -12.04 5.39
C LEU A 161 -8.14 -12.00 4.92
N ALA A 162 -8.41 -12.37 3.66
CA ALA A 162 -9.76 -12.43 3.11
C ALA A 162 -10.67 -13.44 3.83
N GLU A 163 -10.11 -14.48 4.43
CA GLU A 163 -10.80 -15.49 5.23
C GLU A 163 -10.96 -15.07 6.71
N GLY A 164 -10.51 -13.87 7.09
CA GLY A 164 -10.65 -13.31 8.43
C GLY A 164 -9.51 -13.66 9.39
N GLY A 165 -8.35 -14.03 8.86
CA GLY A 165 -7.10 -14.15 9.62
C GLY A 165 -6.80 -12.88 10.44
N ASP A 166 -5.98 -13.00 11.48
CA ASP A 166 -5.67 -11.91 12.43
C ASP A 166 -6.90 -11.19 13.06
N ASN A 167 -8.07 -11.83 13.05
CA ASN A 167 -9.37 -11.29 13.48
C ASN A 167 -9.95 -10.20 12.57
N PHE A 168 -9.57 -10.17 11.28
CA PHE A 168 -10.18 -9.30 10.27
C PHE A 168 -11.58 -9.77 9.85
N LYS A 169 -12.48 -9.97 10.82
CA LYS A 169 -13.88 -10.38 10.60
C LYS A 169 -14.66 -9.39 9.74
N SER A 170 -14.20 -8.14 9.68
CA SER A 170 -14.74 -7.10 8.80
C SER A 170 -14.65 -7.46 7.32
N LEU A 171 -13.64 -8.24 6.92
CA LEU A 171 -13.42 -8.66 5.52
C LEU A 171 -14.32 -9.81 5.09
N THR A 172 -14.83 -10.60 6.04
CA THR A 172 -15.79 -11.69 5.77
C THR A 172 -17.24 -11.24 5.95
N LYS A 173 -17.48 -10.27 6.85
CA LYS A 173 -18.80 -9.72 7.15
C LYS A 173 -19.35 -8.90 5.98
N GLY A 174 -20.49 -9.33 5.45
CA GLY A 174 -21.14 -8.62 4.33
C GLY A 174 -20.37 -8.71 3.02
N LEU A 175 -19.50 -9.72 2.89
CA LEU A 175 -18.71 -10.02 1.69
C LEU A 175 -19.63 -10.21 0.48
N LYS A 176 -19.49 -9.36 -0.54
CA LYS A 176 -20.35 -9.36 -1.73
C LYS A 176 -19.82 -10.25 -2.83
N LYS A 177 -18.50 -10.27 -3.02
CA LYS A 177 -17.80 -11.07 -4.04
C LYS A 177 -16.44 -11.48 -3.49
N ASN A 178 -16.01 -12.69 -3.85
CA ASN A 178 -14.66 -13.20 -3.61
C ASN A 178 -14.21 -13.93 -4.87
N LYS A 179 -13.05 -13.57 -5.42
CA LYS A 179 -12.47 -14.19 -6.61
C LYS A 179 -10.99 -14.43 -6.38
N VAL A 180 -10.56 -15.68 -6.56
CA VAL A 180 -9.15 -16.07 -6.63
C VAL A 180 -8.58 -15.63 -7.99
N LEU A 181 -7.36 -15.08 -8.00
CA LEU A 181 -6.68 -14.58 -9.21
C LEU A 181 -5.74 -15.62 -9.85
N ASP A 182 -5.87 -16.88 -9.44
CA ASP A 182 -5.12 -18.05 -9.93
C ASP A 182 -3.60 -17.84 -9.89
N VAL A 183 -3.11 -17.28 -8.77
CA VAL A 183 -1.69 -17.09 -8.47
C VAL A 183 -1.49 -16.99 -6.96
N ASP A 184 -0.32 -17.40 -6.50
CA ASP A 184 0.11 -17.13 -5.13
C ASP A 184 0.58 -15.68 -4.97
N ASP A 185 0.41 -15.14 -3.77
CA ASP A 185 0.80 -13.77 -3.41
C ASP A 185 2.31 -13.48 -3.67
N PHE A 186 3.19 -14.43 -3.36
CA PHE A 186 4.62 -14.31 -3.65
C PHE A 186 4.94 -14.38 -5.16
N ASN A 187 4.22 -15.20 -5.93
CA ASN A 187 4.42 -15.32 -7.39
C ASN A 187 3.94 -14.05 -8.13
N ALA A 188 2.84 -13.45 -7.67
CA ALA A 188 2.40 -12.14 -8.13
C ALA A 188 3.45 -11.06 -7.83
N THR A 189 4.02 -11.10 -6.62
CA THR A 189 5.09 -10.18 -6.20
C THR A 189 6.36 -10.36 -7.03
N ALA A 190 6.81 -11.59 -7.29
CA ALA A 190 7.96 -11.87 -8.15
C ALA A 190 7.76 -11.31 -9.57
N THR A 191 6.55 -11.47 -10.11
CA THR A 191 6.18 -10.96 -11.44
C THR A 191 6.30 -9.44 -11.50
N TYR A 192 5.82 -8.75 -10.47
CA TYR A 192 5.93 -7.29 -10.36
C TYR A 192 7.37 -6.82 -10.17
N MET A 193 8.13 -7.44 -9.25
CA MET A 193 9.54 -7.11 -9.03
C MET A 193 10.37 -7.21 -10.32
N LYS A 194 10.07 -8.20 -11.17
CA LYS A 194 10.69 -8.35 -12.48
C LYS A 194 10.31 -7.21 -13.45
N SER A 195 9.08 -6.71 -13.42
CA SER A 195 8.64 -5.64 -14.33
C SER A 195 9.15 -4.25 -13.93
N ILE A 196 9.48 -4.04 -12.66
CA ILE A 196 9.99 -2.75 -12.14
C ILE A 196 11.50 -2.76 -11.84
N SER A 197 12.25 -3.75 -12.33
CA SER A 197 13.69 -3.84 -12.07
C SER A 197 14.46 -2.72 -12.80
N PRO A 198 15.39 -2.00 -12.15
CA PRO A 198 15.78 -2.13 -10.74
C PRO A 198 14.76 -1.51 -9.78
N ILE A 199 14.52 -2.16 -8.64
CA ILE A 199 13.53 -1.71 -7.65
C ILE A 199 13.98 -0.41 -6.98
N THR A 200 13.09 0.59 -6.98
CA THR A 200 13.28 1.90 -6.34
C THR A 200 12.16 2.28 -5.38
N THR A 201 11.28 1.34 -5.01
CA THR A 201 10.13 1.60 -4.13
C THR A 201 10.57 2.14 -2.77
N GLY A 202 10.01 3.28 -2.38
CA GLY A 202 10.29 3.95 -1.11
C GLY A 202 9.08 3.98 -0.17
N VAL A 203 9.23 4.77 0.90
CA VAL A 203 8.14 5.20 1.78
C VAL A 203 7.58 6.50 1.22
N GLU A 204 6.26 6.57 1.03
CA GLU A 204 5.59 7.62 0.25
C GLU A 204 4.53 8.39 1.06
N GLY A 205 4.34 8.08 2.34
CA GLY A 205 3.33 8.71 3.20
C GLY A 205 1.93 8.13 3.01
N ARG A 206 1.84 6.86 2.63
CA ARG A 206 0.59 6.09 2.54
C ARG A 206 -0.02 5.83 3.91
N ILE A 207 0.80 5.74 4.96
CA ILE A 207 0.36 5.50 6.34
C ILE A 207 1.00 6.54 7.26
N VAL A 208 0.18 7.34 7.94
CA VAL A 208 0.64 8.37 8.86
C VAL A 208 0.03 8.15 10.25
N PHE A 209 0.84 8.29 11.29
CA PHE A 209 0.41 8.25 12.68
C PHE A 209 0.54 9.62 13.33
N THR A 210 -0.51 10.07 14.00
CA THR A 210 -0.50 11.20 14.92
C THR A 210 -0.56 10.66 16.35
N SER A 211 0.38 11.11 17.19
CA SER A 211 0.41 10.80 18.63
C SER A 211 0.69 12.07 19.43
N ASN A 212 0.49 12.02 20.76
CA ASN A 212 0.65 13.17 21.66
C ASN A 212 2.09 13.70 21.78
N ASN A 213 3.05 13.15 21.04
CA ASN A 213 4.42 13.63 21.02
C ASN A 213 4.55 14.83 20.06
N ASN A 214 4.34 16.02 20.62
CA ASN A 214 4.99 17.27 20.19
C ASN A 214 6.53 17.16 20.36
N GLY A 215 7.14 16.22 19.65
CA GLY A 215 8.56 15.95 19.64
C GLY A 215 9.10 16.06 18.22
N LYS A 216 9.28 17.31 17.76
CA LYS A 216 10.14 17.69 16.62
C LYS A 216 10.24 16.63 15.52
N SER A 217 9.17 16.44 14.75
CA SER A 217 9.39 16.09 13.35
C SER A 217 10.09 17.30 12.75
N ALA A 218 11.34 17.14 12.33
CA ALA A 218 12.08 18.14 11.60
C ALA A 218 11.33 18.37 10.29
N GLY A 219 10.34 19.27 10.34
CA GLY A 219 9.81 19.92 9.15
C GLY A 219 11.01 20.50 8.45
N SER A 220 11.34 19.91 7.29
CA SER A 220 12.17 20.55 6.31
C SER A 220 11.55 21.93 6.10
N ASN A 221 12.26 22.96 6.55
CA ASN A 221 12.00 24.32 6.13
C ASN A 221 12.19 24.32 4.61
N ILE A 222 11.11 24.09 3.86
CA ILE A 222 11.08 24.34 2.43
C ILE A 222 11.17 25.86 2.33
N ASN A 223 12.42 26.32 2.21
CA ASN A 223 12.75 27.70 1.99
C ASN A 223 12.16 28.08 0.62
N THR A 224 11.03 28.79 0.66
CA THR A 224 10.22 29.19 -0.51
C THR A 224 10.90 30.25 -1.37
N GLN A 225 12.19 30.55 -1.14
CA GLN A 225 12.95 31.55 -1.89
C GLN A 225 13.59 31.04 -3.20
N ASN A 226 13.60 29.73 -3.48
CA ASN A 226 14.29 29.20 -4.68
C ASN A 226 13.41 28.92 -5.90
N TYR A 227 12.09 29.17 -5.85
CA TYR A 227 11.20 28.97 -7.01
C TYR A 227 11.29 30.09 -8.06
N GLN A 228 11.82 31.26 -7.73
CA GLN A 228 11.98 32.34 -8.73
C GLN A 228 13.18 32.14 -9.66
N PHE A 229 14.21 31.39 -9.26
CA PHE A 229 15.39 31.18 -10.10
C PHE A 229 15.22 30.08 -11.16
N ILE A 230 14.35 29.09 -10.93
CA ILE A 230 14.13 27.97 -11.86
C ILE A 230 13.27 28.39 -13.07
N ILE A 231 12.39 29.39 -12.91
CA ILE A 231 11.55 29.87 -14.02
C ILE A 231 12.37 30.68 -15.04
N ILE A 232 13.43 31.36 -14.61
CA ILE A 232 14.24 32.21 -15.50
C ILE A 232 15.16 31.38 -16.40
N THR A 233 15.66 30.23 -15.96
CA THR A 233 16.53 29.35 -16.76
C THR A 233 15.77 28.50 -17.79
N PHE A 234 14.47 28.22 -17.57
CA PHE A 234 13.67 27.47 -18.55
C PHE A 234 13.19 28.32 -19.74
N ILE A 235 13.06 29.64 -19.54
CA ILE A 235 12.67 30.57 -20.62
C ILE A 235 13.84 30.83 -21.59
N THR A 236 15.09 30.79 -21.11
CA THR A 236 16.25 31.06 -21.97
C THR A 236 16.67 29.87 -22.84
N THR A 237 16.39 28.63 -22.43
CA THR A 237 16.75 27.43 -23.21
C THR A 237 15.76 27.14 -24.35
N VAL A 238 14.48 27.50 -24.21
CA VAL A 238 13.46 27.33 -25.26
C VAL A 238 13.65 28.30 -26.43
N LEU A 239 14.37 29.42 -26.23
CA LEU A 239 14.66 30.39 -27.30
C LEU A 239 15.84 30.03 -28.21
N PHE A 240 16.62 28.98 -27.91
CA PHE A 240 17.79 28.58 -28.71
C PHE A 240 17.63 27.28 -29.51
N PHE A 241 16.48 26.60 -29.43
CA PHE A 241 16.15 25.44 -30.26
C PHE A 241 14.95 25.75 -31.17
N ASN A 242 15.16 26.66 -32.12
CA ASN A 242 14.32 26.81 -33.31
C ASN A 242 15.18 27.42 -34.45
N ILE A 243 16.09 26.59 -34.98
CA ILE A 243 16.59 26.62 -36.36
C ILE A 243 16.73 25.16 -36.80
#